data_AF-A0A432RUA0-F1
#
_entry.id   AF-A0A432RUA0-F1
#
_cell.length_a   1.000
_cell.length_b   1.000
_cell.length_c   1.000
_cell.angle_alpha   90.00
_cell.angle_beta   90.00
_cell.angle_gamma   90.00
#
_symmetry.space_group_name_H-M   'P 1'
#
loop_
_entity.id
_entity.type
_entity.pdbx_description
1 polymer ?
#
loop_
_entity_poly.entity_id
_entity_poly.type
_entity_poly.pdbx_seq_one_letter_code
_entity_poly.pdbx_strand_id
1 'polypeptide(L)'
;MSAYLFNGESHTNYETAYMQTLGMDADQIESVLRQRDFELSQNIEKRAAAYRRESDPLFAEAYRKEAAGDTEGAETARTAGLAAVEKIKQQFPVA
;
A
#
# COMPACT_ATOMS: atom_id res chain seq x y z
N MET A 1 -6.84 1.39 1.92
CA MET A 1 -7.04 1.92 3.29
C MET A 1 -7.43 0.75 4.17
N SER A 2 -6.72 0.54 5.28
CA SER A 2 -7.15 -0.43 6.29
C SER A 2 -8.41 0.09 6.99
N ALA A 3 -9.33 -0.80 7.33
CA ALA A 3 -10.55 -0.46 8.05
C ALA A 3 -10.72 -1.41 9.23
N TYR A 4 -11.38 -0.93 10.28
CA TYR A 4 -11.79 -1.74 11.43
C TYR A 4 -13.31 -1.82 11.51
N LEU A 5 -13.81 -2.92 12.08
CA LEU A 5 -15.23 -3.16 12.29
C LEU A 5 -15.58 -2.84 13.75
N PHE A 6 -16.57 -1.99 13.96
CA PHE A 6 -17.13 -1.71 15.28
C PHE A 6 -18.65 -1.64 15.17
N ASN A 7 -19.38 -2.36 16.03
CA ASN A 7 -20.84 -2.45 16.01
C ASN A 7 -21.47 -2.79 14.63
N GLY A 8 -20.77 -3.58 13.81
CA GLY A 8 -21.23 -3.95 12.48
C GLY A 8 -20.99 -2.91 11.39
N GLU A 9 -20.37 -1.77 11.74
CA GLU A 9 -20.00 -0.70 10.81
C GLU A 9 -18.48 -0.66 10.58
N SER A 10 -18.10 -0.37 9.34
CA SER A 10 -16.70 -0.29 8.93
C SER A 10 -16.21 1.16 9.03
N HIS A 11 -15.09 1.37 9.71
CA HIS A 11 -14.50 2.69 9.93
C HIS A 11 -13.04 2.73 9.44
N THR A 12 -12.61 3.89 8.96
CA THR A 12 -11.23 4.13 8.47
C THR A 12 -10.50 5.21 9.26
N ASN A 13 -11.18 5.92 10.15
CA ASN A 13 -10.57 6.93 11.01
C ASN A 13 -10.08 6.28 12.32
N TYR A 14 -8.76 6.27 12.50
CA TYR A 14 -8.07 5.72 13.67
C TYR A 14 -7.62 6.80 14.66
N GLU A 15 -8.19 8.01 14.60
CA GLU A 15 -8.00 9.01 15.65
C GLU A 15 -8.74 8.59 16.92
N THR A 16 -8.02 8.59 18.05
CA THR A 16 -8.57 8.23 19.37
C THR A 16 -9.84 9.02 19.69
N ALA A 17 -9.86 10.32 19.39
CA ALA A 17 -11.02 11.17 19.63
C ALA A 17 -12.26 10.70 18.85
N TYR A 18 -12.09 10.32 17.57
CA TYR A 18 -13.18 9.79 16.76
C TYR A 18 -13.69 8.45 17.33
N MET A 19 -12.80 7.53 17.65
CA MET A 19 -13.18 6.23 18.25
C MET A 19 -13.90 6.39 19.59
N GLN A 20 -13.51 7.38 20.41
CA GLN A 20 -14.24 7.74 21.62
C GLN A 20 -15.66 8.26 21.32
N THR A 21 -15.86 9.03 20.24
CA THR A 21 -17.22 9.44 19.83
C THR A 21 -18.10 8.28 19.37
N LEU A 22 -17.51 7.17 18.89
CA LEU A 22 -18.23 5.94 18.60
C LEU A 22 -18.63 5.17 19.88
N GLY A 23 -18.13 5.58 21.05
CA GLY A 23 -18.36 4.92 22.33
C GLY A 23 -17.42 3.75 22.61
N MET A 24 -16.27 3.68 21.92
CA MET A 24 -15.25 2.69 22.23
C MET A 24 -14.55 3.00 23.55
N ASP A 25 -14.32 1.97 24.37
CA ASP A 25 -13.50 2.09 25.57
C ASP A 25 -11.99 2.08 25.25
N ALA A 26 -11.17 2.32 26.27
CA ALA A 26 -9.71 2.41 26.10
C ALA A 26 -9.09 1.11 25.59
N ASP A 27 -9.57 -0.05 26.04
CA ASP A 27 -9.03 -1.36 25.68
C ASP A 27 -9.38 -1.71 24.22
N GLN A 28 -10.62 -1.39 23.81
CA GLN A 28 -11.08 -1.52 22.42
C GLN A 28 -10.27 -0.64 21.48
N ILE A 29 -10.05 0.63 21.85
CA ILE A 29 -9.24 1.57 21.08
C ILE A 29 -7.81 1.04 20.95
N GLU A 30 -7.21 0.60 22.06
CA GLU A 30 -5.85 0.07 22.05
C GLU A 30 -5.74 -1.19 21.18
N SER A 31 -6.74 -2.08 21.21
CA SER A 31 -6.78 -3.27 20.37
C SER A 31 -6.81 -2.91 18.88
N VAL A 32 -7.68 -1.97 18.48
CA VAL A 32 -7.79 -1.52 17.08
C VAL A 32 -6.50 -0.86 16.61
N LEU A 33 -5.89 -0.01 17.44
CA LEU A 33 -4.63 0.64 17.12
C LEU A 33 -3.47 -0.37 17.01
N ARG A 34 -3.37 -1.33 17.93
CA ARG A 34 -2.37 -2.40 17.87
C ARG A 34 -2.52 -3.26 16.62
N GLN A 35 -3.76 -3.58 16.24
CA GLN A 35 -4.02 -4.32 15.00
C GLN A 35 -3.57 -3.50 13.79
N ARG A 36 -3.94 -2.22 13.70
CA ARG A 36 -3.50 -1.32 12.62
C ARG A 36 -1.98 -1.28 12.52
N ASP A 37 -1.29 -1.09 13.64
CA ASP A 37 0.16 -0.95 13.67
C ASP A 37 0.86 -2.25 13.27
N PHE A 38 0.32 -3.39 13.70
CA PHE A 38 0.79 -4.70 13.25
C PHE A 38 0.60 -4.87 11.73
N GLU A 39 -0.57 -4.54 11.18
CA GLU A 39 -0.81 -4.59 9.74
C GLU A 39 0.14 -3.69 8.95
N LEU A 40 0.39 -2.47 9.44
CA LEU A 40 1.34 -1.52 8.84
C LEU A 40 2.78 -2.03 8.91
N SER A 41 3.17 -2.70 10.00
CA SER A 41 4.52 -3.28 10.14
C SER A 41 4.82 -4.31 9.05
N GLN A 42 3.80 -5.05 8.59
CA GLN A 42 3.93 -6.03 7.51
C GLN A 42 4.00 -5.38 6.12
N ASN A 43 3.56 -4.12 5.97
CA ASN A 43 3.48 -3.49 4.67
C ASN A 43 4.86 -3.26 4.05
N ILE A 44 5.93 -3.15 4.83
CA ILE A 44 7.29 -3.05 4.29
C ILE A 44 7.62 -4.27 3.43
N GLU A 45 7.42 -5.48 3.98
CA GLU A 45 7.71 -6.73 3.28
C GLU A 45 6.74 -6.97 2.13
N LYS A 46 5.44 -6.71 2.34
CA LYS A 46 4.41 -6.84 1.29
C LYS A 46 4.69 -5.90 0.12
N ARG A 47 5.08 -4.64 0.39
CA ARG A 47 5.42 -3.65 -0.63
C ARG A 47 6.66 -4.08 -1.42
N ALA A 48 7.70 -4.56 -0.74
CA ALA A 48 8.90 -5.07 -1.41
C ALA A 48 8.61 -6.30 -2.29
N ALA A 49 7.75 -7.22 -1.82
CA ALA A 49 7.29 -8.34 -2.63
C ALA A 49 6.47 -7.89 -3.85
N ALA A 50 5.60 -6.89 -3.68
CA ALA A 50 4.81 -6.33 -4.77
C ALA A 50 5.69 -5.63 -5.83
N TYR A 51 6.71 -4.85 -5.44
CA TYR A 51 7.65 -4.25 -6.40
C TYR A 51 8.31 -5.31 -7.27
N ARG A 52 8.86 -6.36 -6.67
CA ARG A 52 9.50 -7.48 -7.38
C ARG A 52 8.58 -8.17 -8.38
N ARG A 53 7.28 -8.26 -8.07
CA ARG A 53 6.30 -8.95 -8.92
C ARG A 53 5.72 -8.06 -10.01
N GLU A 54 5.46 -6.79 -9.71
CA GLU A 54 4.58 -5.94 -10.51
C GLU A 54 5.29 -4.76 -11.16
N SER A 55 6.37 -4.24 -10.57
CA SER A 55 7.06 -3.04 -11.09
C SER A 55 8.44 -3.36 -11.67
N ASP A 56 9.26 -4.14 -10.96
CA ASP A 56 10.62 -4.47 -11.38
C ASP A 56 10.67 -5.10 -12.79
N PRO A 57 9.76 -6.03 -13.18
CA PRO A 57 9.75 -6.59 -14.53
C PRO A 57 9.51 -5.53 -15.63
N LEU A 58 8.73 -4.49 -15.33
CA LEU A 58 8.43 -3.41 -16.28
C LEU A 58 9.64 -2.51 -16.49
N PHE A 59 10.38 -2.20 -15.43
CA PHE A 59 11.64 -1.47 -15.55
C PHE A 59 12.73 -2.29 -16.25
N ALA A 60 12.83 -3.59 -15.96
CA ALA A 60 13.74 -4.48 -16.68
C ALA A 60 13.42 -4.54 -18.19
N GLU A 61 12.13 -4.61 -18.54
CA GLU A 61 11.68 -4.58 -19.93
C GLU A 61 11.97 -3.22 -20.60
N ALA A 62 11.79 -2.11 -19.89
CA ALA A 62 12.16 -0.78 -20.39
C ALA A 62 13.65 -0.71 -20.74
N TYR A 63 14.52 -1.19 -19.85
CA TYR A 63 15.97 -1.23 -20.08
C TYR A 63 16.34 -2.13 -21.28
N ARG A 64 15.72 -3.31 -21.38
CA ARG A 64 15.93 -4.22 -22.52
C ARG A 64 15.56 -3.57 -23.86
N LYS A 65 14.41 -2.89 -23.91
CA LYS A 65 13.92 -2.22 -25.13
C LYS A 65 14.79 -1.03 -25.53
N GLU A 66 15.23 -0.25 -24.56
CA GLU A 66 16.17 0.86 -24.77
C GLU A 66 17.49 0.35 -25.38
N ALA A 67 18.04 -0.74 -24.82
CA ALA A 67 19.23 -1.40 -25.38
C ALA A 67 19.01 -1.96 -26.80
N ALA A 68 17.77 -2.30 -27.16
CA ALA A 68 17.40 -2.75 -28.50
C ALA A 68 17.09 -1.61 -29.48
N GLY A 69 17.16 -0.35 -29.04
CA GLY A 69 16.84 0.83 -29.85
C GLY A 69 15.34 1.15 -29.96
N ASP A 70 14.47 0.42 -29.24
CA ASP A 70 13.04 0.69 -29.16
C ASP A 70 12.75 1.70 -28.04
N THR A 71 12.98 2.97 -28.34
CA THR A 71 12.85 4.07 -27.36
C THR A 71 11.40 4.33 -26.96
N GLU A 72 10.44 4.22 -27.89
CA GLU A 72 9.01 4.38 -27.61
C GLU A 72 8.46 3.25 -26.75
N GLY A 73 8.83 2.01 -27.06
CA GLY A 73 8.45 0.85 -26.26
C GLY A 73 9.10 0.85 -24.89
N ALA A 74 10.33 1.37 -24.76
CA ALA A 74 11.00 1.57 -23.48
C ALA A 74 10.26 2.59 -22.59
N GLU A 75 9.86 3.73 -23.16
CA GLU A 75 9.10 4.76 -22.44
C GLU A 75 7.73 4.25 -21.99
N THR A 76 7.06 3.47 -22.84
CA THR A 76 5.79 2.82 -22.50
C THR A 76 5.94 1.90 -21.28
N ALA A 77 6.99 1.05 -21.27
CA ALA A 77 7.26 0.14 -20.16
C ALA A 77 7.64 0.89 -18.87
N ARG A 78 8.43 1.97 -18.99
CA ARG A 78 8.82 2.83 -17.87
C ARG A 78 7.61 3.53 -17.24
N THR A 79 6.72 4.09 -18.06
CA THR A 79 5.48 4.72 -17.60
C THR A 79 4.59 3.70 -16.87
N ALA A 80 4.45 2.49 -17.41
CA ALA A 80 3.73 1.41 -16.74
C ALA A 80 4.38 1.03 -15.40
N GLY A 81 5.71 0.93 -15.34
CA GLY A 81 6.48 0.66 -14.12
C GLY A 81 6.22 1.69 -13.03
N LEU A 82 6.22 2.98 -13.38
CA LEU A 82 5.91 4.09 -12.46
C LEU A 82 4.45 4.03 -11.98
N ALA A 83 3.51 3.78 -12.87
CA ALA A 83 2.10 3.62 -12.49
C ALA A 83 1.90 2.43 -11.53
N ALA A 84 2.61 1.32 -11.75
CA ALA A 84 2.62 0.18 -10.84
C ALA A 84 3.19 0.56 -9.46
N VAL A 85 4.30 1.32 -9.41
CA VAL A 85 4.87 1.82 -8.14
C VAL A 85 3.82 2.60 -7.36
N GLU A 86 3.15 3.56 -7.98
CA GLU A 86 2.18 4.40 -7.27
C GLU A 86 0.97 3.60 -6.76
N LYS A 87 0.49 2.64 -7.55
CA LYS A 87 -0.56 1.71 -7.09
C LYS A 87 -0.10 0.85 -5.91
N ILE A 88 1.10 0.27 -5.97
CA ILE A 88 1.69 -0.53 -4.89
C ILE A 88 1.84 0.32 -3.63
N LYS A 89 2.23 1.59 -3.78
CA LYS A 89 2.38 2.51 -2.66
C LYS A 89 1.06 2.77 -1.93
N GLN A 90 -0.04 2.90 -2.68
CA GLN A 90 -1.38 3.08 -2.12
C GLN A 90 -1.94 1.81 -1.47
N GLN A 91 -1.60 0.64 -2.01
CA GLN A 91 -2.03 -0.65 -1.47
C GLN A 91 -1.30 -1.02 -0.18
N PHE A 92 0.00 -0.77 -0.12
CA PHE A 92 0.85 -1.04 1.03
C PHE A 92 1.46 0.26 1.54
N PRO A 93 0.67 1.12 2.22
CA PRO A 93 1.20 2.31 2.88
C PRO A 93 2.13 1.87 4.01
N VAL A 94 3.24 2.58 4.14
CA VAL A 94 4.17 2.45 5.26
C VAL A 94 4.00 3.69 6.14
N ALA A 95 4.10 3.51 7.46
CA ALA A 95 3.99 4.59 8.44
C ALA A 95 5.18 5.56 8.34
#